data_AF-A0A2T4WTL6-F1
#
_entry.id   AF-A0A2T4WTL6-F1
#
_cell.length_a   1.000
_cell.length_b   1.000
_cell.length_c   1.000
_cell.angle_alpha   90.00
_cell.angle_beta   90.00
_cell.angle_gamma   90.00
#
_symmetry.space_group_name_H-M   'P 1'
#
loop_
_entity.id
_entity.type
_entity.pdbx_description
1 polymer ?
#
loop_
_entity_poly.entity_id
_entity_poly.type
_entity_poly.pdbx_seq_one_letter_code
_entity_poly.pdbx_strand_id
1 'polypeptide(L)' 'MYLQYISRQEAAKRTSLSVRQIDRLIRDNRIRAFKPKFCRRVLIDPNSITEENLMSIKPAFNNFYELPNIQQDNEK' A
#
# COMPACT_ATOMS: atom_id res chain seq x y z
N MET A 1 14.81 -9.72 3.21
CA MET A 1 14.13 -9.37 1.93
C MET A 1 13.69 -7.92 2.07
N TYR A 2 14.31 -6.97 1.35
CA TYR A 2 13.98 -5.55 1.51
C TYR A 2 12.55 -5.29 1.05
N LEU A 3 11.73 -4.64 1.88
CA LEU A 3 10.39 -4.17 1.52
C LEU A 3 10.53 -3.07 0.47
N GLN A 4 10.47 -3.45 -0.81
CA GLN A 4 10.50 -2.51 -1.91
C GLN A 4 9.08 -1.99 -2.14
N TYR A 5 8.78 -0.83 -1.57
CA TYR A 5 7.52 -0.15 -1.84
C TYR A 5 7.45 0.35 -3.29
N ILE A 6 6.27 0.26 -3.88
CA ILE A 6 6.05 0.68 -5.26
C ILE A 6 5.17 1.92 -5.34
N SER A 7 5.28 2.64 -6.46
CA SER A 7 4.42 3.79 -6.73
C SER A 7 3.03 3.37 -7.21
N ARG A 8 2.04 4.27 -7.12
CA ARG A 8 0.70 4.06 -7.70
C ARG A 8 0.71 3.73 -9.18
N GLN A 9 1.61 4.36 -9.94
CA GLN A 9 1.75 4.12 -11.38
C GLN A 9 2.30 2.71 -11.65
N GLU A 10 3.24 2.26 -10.83
CA GLU A 10 3.80 0.92 -10.95
C GLU A 10 2.78 -0.15 -10.52
N ALA A 11 2.03 0.08 -9.45
CA ALA A 11 0.93 -0.80 -9.03
C ALA A 11 -0.14 -0.94 -10.12
N ALA A 12 -0.50 0.17 -10.77
CA ALA A 12 -1.41 0.18 -11.92
C ALA A 12 -0.89 -0.67 -13.08
N LYS A 13 0.41 -0.54 -13.41
CA LYS A 13 1.05 -1.37 -14.46
C LYS A 13 1.03 -2.86 -14.12
N ARG A 14 1.32 -3.24 -12.87
CA ARG A 14 1.36 -4.65 -12.44
C ARG A 14 -0.01 -5.33 -12.44
N THR A 15 -1.06 -4.58 -12.13
CA THR A 15 -2.44 -5.10 -12.02
C THR A 15 -3.27 -4.90 -13.28
N SER A 16 -2.71 -4.21 -14.29
CA SER A 16 -3.44 -3.74 -15.47
C SER A 16 -4.68 -2.89 -15.12
N LEU A 17 -4.72 -2.28 -13.94
CA LEU A 17 -5.78 -1.39 -13.49
C LEU A 17 -5.41 0.07 -13.74
N SER A 18 -6.42 0.94 -13.82
CA SER A 18 -6.19 2.38 -13.83
C SER A 18 -5.69 2.86 -12.46
N VAL A 19 -4.90 3.94 -12.45
CA VAL A 19 -4.46 4.61 -11.20
C VAL A 19 -5.66 4.99 -10.33
N ARG A 20 -6.79 5.35 -10.94
CA ARG A 20 -8.04 5.67 -10.23
C ARG A 20 -8.64 4.47 -9.51
N GLN A 21 -8.54 3.27 -10.10
CA GLN A 21 -8.95 2.03 -9.43
C GLN A 21 -8.01 1.70 -8.27
N ILE A 22 -6.70 1.89 -8.44
CA ILE A 22 -5.74 1.75 -7.33
C ILE A 22 -6.08 2.71 -6.18
N ASP A 23 -6.36 3.98 -6.47
CA ASP A 23 -6.76 4.95 -5.44
C ASP A 23 -8.07 4.54 -4.73
N ARG A 24 -9.02 3.93 -5.45
CA ARG A 24 -10.24 3.36 -4.85
C ARG A 24 -9.90 2.18 -3.94
N LEU A 25 -9.06 1.24 -4.38
CA LEU A 25 -8.65 0.07 -3.59
C LEU A 25 -7.88 0.48 -2.32
N ILE A 26 -7.10 1.55 -2.37
CA ILE A 26 -6.44 2.13 -1.19
C ILE A 26 -7.48 2.70 -0.23
N ARG A 27 -8.46 3.47 -0.74
CA ARG A 27 -9.54 4.05 0.07
C ARG A 27 -10.44 2.98 0.70
N ASP A 28 -10.70 1.91 -0.04
CA ASP A 28 -11.48 0.75 0.41
C ASP A 28 -10.66 -0.18 1.33
N ASN A 29 -9.42 0.20 1.67
CA ASN A 29 -8.49 -0.55 2.49
C ASN A 29 -8.25 -2.00 2.02
N ARG A 30 -8.28 -2.22 0.71
CA ARG A 30 -7.97 -3.53 0.09
C ARG A 30 -6.48 -3.71 -0.18
N ILE A 31 -5.75 -2.61 -0.33
CA ILE A 31 -4.30 -2.62 -0.56
C ILE A 31 -3.65 -1.79 0.55
N ARG A 32 -2.53 -2.25 1.08
CA ARG A 32 -1.75 -1.53 2.08
C ARG A 32 -0.95 -0.41 1.41
N ALA A 33 -1.23 0.81 1.81
CA ALA A 33 -0.54 1.99 1.32
C ALA A 33 -0.35 3.01 2.43
N PHE A 34 0.72 3.79 2.33
CA PHE A 34 0.98 4.88 3.28
C PHE A 34 1.59 6.08 2.57
N LYS A 35 1.48 7.24 3.21
CA LYS A 35 2.12 8.48 2.78
C LYS A 35 3.20 8.85 3.80
N PRO A 36 4.50 8.81 3.44
CA PRO A 36 5.56 9.26 4.34
C PRO A 36 5.40 10.74 4.70
N LYS A 37 5.74 11.12 5.94
CA LYS A 37 5.53 12.46 6.54
C LYS A 37 6.15 13.62 5.75
N PHE A 38 7.15 13.35 4.91
CA PHE A 38 7.84 14.36 4.08
C PHE A 38 7.81 14.04 2.58
N CYS A 39 6.97 13.08 2.16
CA CYS A 39 6.86 12.71 0.76
C CYS A 39 5.51 13.13 0.17
N ARG A 40 5.55 13.65 -1.06
CA ARG A 40 4.33 13.94 -1.83
C ARG A 40 3.68 12.67 -2.38
N ARG A 41 4.44 11.58 -2.50
CA ARG A 41 3.99 10.34 -3.15
C ARG A 41 3.45 9.35 -2.12
N VAL A 42 2.39 8.66 -2.51
CA VAL A 42 1.86 7.49 -1.78
C VAL A 42 2.67 6.27 -2.22
N LEU A 43 3.10 5.48 -1.24
CA LEU A 43 3.83 4.24 -1.41
C LEU A 43 2.93 3.07 -1.08
N ILE A 44 3.02 2.01 -1.88
CA ILE A 44 2.20 0.81 -1.79
C ILE A 44 3.08 -0.39 -1.46
N ASP A 45 2.63 -1.24 -0.55
CA ASP A 45 3.25 -2.54 -0.29
C ASP A 45 2.85 -3.53 -1.40
N PRO A 46 3.80 -3.97 -2.26
CA PRO A 46 3.47 -4.85 -3.39
C PRO A 46 2.88 -6.19 -2.94
N ASN A 47 3.24 -6.67 -1.75
CA ASN A 47 2.76 -7.96 -1.23
C ASN A 47 1.28 -7.91 -0.85
N SER A 48 0.70 -6.72 -0.67
CA SER A 48 -0.73 -6.56 -0.39
C SER A 48 -1.59 -6.64 -1.66
N ILE A 49 -0.98 -6.57 -2.85
CA ILE A 49 -1.65 -6.64 -4.14
C ILE A 49 -1.82 -8.11 -4.56
N THR A 50 -2.70 -8.83 -3.87
CA THR A 50 -3.08 -10.21 -4.20
C THR A 50 -4.52 -10.26 -4.68
N GLU A 51 -4.86 -11.26 -5.50
CA GLU A 51 -6.23 -11.45 -6.00
C GLU A 51 -7.24 -11.57 -4.85
N GLU A 52 -6.86 -12.28 -3.78
CA GLU A 52 -7.66 -12.44 -2.57
C GLU A 52 -8.01 -11.09 -1.93
N ASN A 53 -7.03 -10.20 -1.78
CA ASN A 53 -7.24 -8.88 -1.19
C ASN A 53 -8.03 -7.96 -2.13
N LEU A 54 -7.77 -8.04 -3.44
CA LEU A 54 -8.46 -7.24 -4.46
C LEU A 54 -9.94 -7.59 -4.56
N MET A 55 -10.28 -8.88 -4.45
CA MET A 55 -11.65 -9.41 -4.55
C MET A 55 -12.33 -9.60 -3.18
N SER A 56 -11.63 -9.28 -2.09
CA SER A 56 -12.16 -9.44 -0.74
C SER A 56 -13.47 -8.67 -0.54
N ILE A 57 -14.46 -9.34 0.05
CA ILE A 57 -15.76 -8.75 0.39
C ILE A 57 -15.60 -7.72 1.52
N LYS A 58 -14.67 -7.98 2.44
CA LYS A 58 -14.36 -7.12 3.59
C LYS A 58 -12.96 -6.50 3.42
N PRO A 59 -12.74 -5.27 3.90
CA PRO A 59 -11.42 -4.64 3.84
C PRO A 59 -10.38 -5.48 4.57
N ALA A 60 -9.29 -5.81 3.90
CA ALA A 60 -8.20 -6.61 4.45
C ALA A 60 -7.27 -5.79 5.36
N PHE A 61 -7.24 -4.47 5.18
CA PHE A 61 -6.32 -3.58 5.88
C PHE A 61 -7.04 -2.42 6.57
N ASN A 62 -6.28 -1.68 7.36
CA ASN A 62 -6.72 -0.46 8.00
C ASN A 62 -5.67 0.63 7.69
N ASN A 63 -5.83 1.35 6.58
CA ASN A 63 -4.85 2.37 6.13
C ASN A 63 -4.97 3.69 6.91
N PHE A 64 -5.68 3.73 8.04
CA PHE A 64 -6.00 4.96 8.77
C PHE A 64 -4.89 5.51 9.66
N TYR A 65 -3.70 4.92 9.66
CA TYR A 65 -2.61 5.39 10.49
C TYR A 65 -1.37 5.68 9.65
N GLU A 66 -0.85 6.90 9.83
CA GLU A 66 0.53 7.26 9.54
C GLU A 66 1.43 6.09 9.94
N LEU A 67 2.43 5.80 9.10
CA LEU A 67 3.49 4.80 9.29
C LEU A 67 3.53 4.22 10.71
N PRO A 68 3.54 2.89 10.92
CA PRO A 68 4.01 2.39 12.20
C PRO A 68 5.31 3.13 12.48
N ASN A 69 5.40 3.77 13.65
CA ASN A 69 6.66 4.36 14.11
C ASN A 69 7.70 3.34 13.73
N ILE A 70 8.63 3.71 12.85
CA ILE A 70 9.81 2.91 12.63
C ILE A 70 10.46 3.00 13.99
N GLN A 71 10.11 2.07 14.89
CA GLN A 71 10.96 1.72 15.99
C GLN A 71 12.26 1.45 15.28
N GLN A 72 13.17 2.40 15.43
CA GLN A 72 14.55 2.18 15.10
C GLN A 72 14.87 0.96 15.93
N ASP A 73 14.94 -0.21 15.29
CA ASP A 73 15.64 -1.36 15.83
C ASP A 73 17.13 -0.96 15.85
N ASN A 74 17.42 0.02 16.70
CA ASN A 74 18.68 0.10 17.42
C ASN A 74 18.58 -0.99 18.48
N GLU A 75 19.69 -1.72 18.66
CA GLU A 75 19.92 -2.88 19.53
C GLU A 75 19.84 -4.21 18.76
N LYS A 76 20.93 -4.90 18.44
CA LYS A 76 22.32 -4.90 18.95
C LYS A 76 23.29 -5.30 17.85
#